data_AF-L7IYW0-F1
#
_entry.id   AF-L7IYW0-F1
#
_cell.length_a   1.000
_cell.length_b   1.000
_cell.length_c   1.000
_cell.angle_alpha   90.00
_cell.angle_beta   90.00
_cell.angle_gamma   90.00
#
_symmetry.space_group_name_H-M   'P 1'
#
loop_
_entity.id
_entity.type
_entity.pdbx_description
1 polymer ?
#
loop_
_entity_poly.entity_id
_entity_poly.type
_entity_poly.pdbx_seq_one_letter_code
_entity_poly.pdbx_strand_id
1 'polypeptide(L)'
;MSPTLVIVTGSFAPASLYTEFVAVLKKHGVDTVVLSSPSVGRREGKPAASMMEDADEIVRAVSELLDAGKEVVLLAHSYGGIPAAQSMERLSVKQRTAAGKRGGVAKMVYLTAIALPLGGSNMDSFNPESASHLMKSD
;
A
#
# COMPACT_ATOMS: atom_id res chain seq x y z
N MET A 1 -4.63 1.26 22.21
CA MET A 1 -3.47 0.68 21.48
C MET A 1 -3.18 1.56 20.29
N SER A 2 -1.92 1.73 19.87
CA SER A 2 -1.65 2.43 18.61
C SER A 2 -1.91 1.50 17.43
N PRO A 3 -2.38 2.02 16.29
CA PRO A 3 -2.47 1.21 15.08
C PRO A 3 -1.08 0.76 14.62
N THR A 4 -1.02 -0.42 13.98
CA THR A 4 0.17 -0.87 13.24
C THR A 4 0.20 -0.16 11.89
N LEU A 5 1.31 0.51 11.59
CA LEU A 5 1.55 1.12 10.29
C LEU A 5 2.17 0.10 9.33
N VAL A 6 1.46 -0.23 8.26
CA VAL A 6 1.96 -1.11 7.21
C VAL A 6 2.45 -0.27 6.05
N ILE A 7 3.75 -0.33 5.78
CA ILE A 7 4.43 0.43 4.74
C ILE A 7 4.46 -0.40 3.45
N VAL A 8 3.79 0.10 2.41
CA VAL A 8 3.80 -0.42 1.05
C VAL A 8 4.91 0.28 0.27
N THR A 9 5.84 -0.51 -0.25
CA THR A 9 7.07 0.00 -0.87
C THR A 9 6.83 0.58 -2.27
N GLY A 10 7.70 1.49 -2.69
CA GLY A 10 7.70 2.06 -4.04
C GLY A 10 8.42 1.19 -5.07
N SER A 11 8.45 1.65 -6.32
CA SER A 11 9.22 1.00 -7.39
C SER A 11 10.70 0.93 -7.05
N PHE A 12 11.32 -0.22 -7.33
CA PHE A 12 12.76 -0.46 -7.09
C PHE A 12 13.20 -0.25 -5.63
N ALA A 13 12.27 -0.18 -4.68
CA ALA A 13 12.54 0.14 -3.29
C ALA A 13 12.42 -1.13 -2.42
N PRO A 14 13.53 -1.85 -2.16
CA PRO A 14 13.48 -2.99 -1.24
C PRO A 14 13.08 -2.52 0.17
N ALA A 15 12.48 -3.41 0.96
CA ALA A 15 12.05 -3.09 2.32
C ALA A 15 13.18 -2.51 3.19
N SER A 16 14.44 -2.90 2.94
CA SER A 16 15.62 -2.38 3.62
C SER A 16 15.82 -0.87 3.45
N LEU A 17 15.30 -0.27 2.37
CA LEU A 17 15.38 1.17 2.12
C LEU A 17 14.61 1.99 3.18
N TYR A 18 13.66 1.37 3.86
CA TYR A 18 12.79 2.01 4.87
C TYR A 18 13.32 1.85 6.30
N THR A 19 14.49 1.22 6.49
CA THR A 19 15.00 0.84 7.82
C THR A 19 15.15 2.04 8.77
N GLU A 20 15.76 3.13 8.31
CA GLU A 20 15.96 4.33 9.14
C GLU A 20 14.63 5.01 9.49
N PHE A 21 13.70 5.07 8.53
CA PHE A 21 12.37 5.61 8.76
C PHE A 21 11.60 4.78 9.81
N VAL A 22 11.65 3.45 9.70
CA VAL A 22 11.09 2.54 10.71
C VAL A 22 11.75 2.72 12.07
N ALA A 23 13.06 2.92 12.13
CA ALA A 23 13.76 3.15 13.39
C ALA A 23 13.27 4.42 14.09
N VAL A 24 13.00 5.50 13.34
CA VAL A 24 12.38 6.72 13.88
C VAL A 24 10.97 6.46 14.37
N LEU A 25 10.12 5.79 13.59
CA LEU A 25 8.74 5.47 13.98
C LEU A 25 8.69 4.64 15.28
N LYS A 26 9.56 3.63 15.40
CA LYS A 26 9.67 2.81 16.61
C LYS A 26 10.08 3.62 17.85
N LYS A 27 10.99 4.60 17.70
CA LYS A 27 11.34 5.52 18.81
C LYS A 27 10.14 6.33 19.31
N HIS A 28 9.14 6.56 18.46
CA HIS A 28 7.89 7.21 18.82
C HIS A 28 6.77 6.23 19.20
N GLY A 29 7.09 4.94 19.40
CA GLY A 29 6.12 3.93 19.83
C GLY A 29 5.14 3.50 18.75
N VAL A 30 5.47 3.69 17.46
CA VAL A 30 4.65 3.23 16.35
C VAL A 30 5.10 1.84 15.92
N ASP A 31 4.23 0.86 16.05
CA ASP A 31 4.42 -0.48 15.49
C ASP A 31 4.37 -0.41 13.96
N THR A 32 5.37 -1.00 13.30
CA THR A 32 5.52 -0.91 11.84
C THR A 32 5.81 -2.26 11.20
N VAL A 33 5.22 -2.51 10.04
CA VAL A 33 5.56 -3.61 9.14
C VAL A 33 5.91 -3.02 7.77
N VAL A 34 7.05 -3.38 7.20
CA VAL A 34 7.40 -3.00 5.82
C VAL A 34 7.22 -4.21 4.93
N LEU A 35 6.43 -4.05 3.87
CA LEU A 35 6.18 -5.14 2.93
C LEU A 35 7.34 -5.27 1.94
N SER A 36 7.59 -6.50 1.49
CA SER A 36 8.46 -6.74 0.35
C SER A 36 7.59 -7.00 -0.87
N SER A 37 7.39 -5.97 -1.70
CA SER A 37 6.59 -6.10 -2.92
C SER A 37 7.19 -7.15 -3.88
N PRO A 38 6.40 -8.14 -4.34
CA PRO A 38 6.81 -9.11 -5.37
C PRO A 38 7.44 -8.51 -6.63
N SER A 39 7.08 -7.28 -7.01
CA SER A 39 7.66 -6.56 -8.15
C SER A 39 9.05 -5.98 -7.90
N VAL A 40 9.54 -5.97 -6.65
CA VAL A 40 10.85 -5.43 -6.29
C VAL A 40 11.90 -6.54 -6.25
N GLY A 41 12.94 -6.38 -7.06
CA GLY A 41 14.08 -7.29 -7.11
C GLY A 41 13.94 -8.40 -8.16
N ARG A 42 14.88 -9.34 -8.14
CA ARG A 42 14.95 -10.42 -9.13
C ARG A 42 14.03 -11.56 -8.74
N ARG A 43 13.18 -12.00 -9.67
CA ARG A 43 12.36 -13.21 -9.53
C ARG A 43 12.99 -14.35 -10.33
N GLU A 44 13.82 -15.16 -9.68
CA GLU A 44 14.53 -16.24 -10.37
C GLU A 44 13.56 -17.25 -10.99
N GLY A 45 13.71 -17.50 -12.29
CA GLY A 45 12.89 -18.45 -13.04
C GLY A 45 11.41 -18.06 -13.19
N LYS A 46 11.02 -16.82 -12.87
CA LYS A 46 9.62 -16.35 -12.94
C LYS A 46 9.52 -15.08 -13.81
N PRO A 47 8.35 -14.85 -14.45
CA PRO A 47 8.10 -13.58 -15.12
C PRO A 47 8.11 -12.40 -14.12
N ALA A 48 8.25 -11.18 -14.63
CA ALA A 48 8.08 -9.97 -13.82
C ALA A 48 6.73 -10.00 -13.10
N ALA A 49 6.69 -9.54 -11.85
CA ALA A 49 5.42 -9.50 -11.11
C ALA A 49 4.49 -8.45 -11.68
N SER A 50 3.20 -8.75 -11.64
CA SER A 50 2.14 -7.80 -11.92
C SER A 50 1.85 -6.91 -10.71
N MET A 51 1.18 -5.77 -10.97
CA MET A 51 0.65 -4.91 -9.90
C MET A 51 -0.34 -5.67 -9.00
N MET A 52 -1.09 -6.63 -9.57
CA MET A 52 -2.02 -7.45 -8.81
C MET A 52 -1.32 -8.37 -7.81
N GLU A 53 -0.14 -8.91 -8.15
CA GLU A 53 0.66 -9.70 -7.20
C GLU A 53 1.14 -8.85 -6.02
N ASP A 54 1.47 -7.57 -6.25
CA ASP A 54 1.77 -6.65 -5.15
C ASP A 54 0.53 -6.36 -4.30
N ALA A 55 -0.64 -6.17 -4.92
CA ALA A 55 -1.89 -5.99 -4.19
C ALA A 55 -2.27 -7.23 -3.38
N ASP A 56 -2.04 -8.44 -3.91
CA ASP A 56 -2.27 -9.71 -3.20
C ASP A 56 -1.36 -9.85 -1.97
N GLU A 57 -0.09 -9.45 -2.07
CA GLU A 57 0.83 -9.48 -0.93
C GLU A 57 0.39 -8.50 0.18
N ILE A 58 -0.09 -7.31 -0.19
CA ILE A 58 -0.68 -6.37 0.77
C ILE A 58 -1.90 -6.99 1.45
N VAL A 59 -2.80 -7.61 0.67
CA VAL A 59 -4.00 -8.28 1.21
C VAL A 59 -3.64 -9.40 2.16
N ARG A 60 -2.65 -10.23 1.81
CA ARG A 60 -2.18 -11.32 2.66
C ARG A 60 -1.67 -10.78 4.00
N ALA A 61 -0.67 -9.90 3.96
CA ALA A 61 -0.02 -9.40 5.17
C ALA A 61 -0.96 -8.58 6.07
N VAL A 62 -1.82 -7.73 5.48
CA VAL A 62 -2.75 -6.91 6.26
C VAL A 62 -3.89 -7.75 6.82
N SER A 63 -4.38 -8.76 6.09
CA SER A 63 -5.43 -9.65 6.61
C SER A 63 -4.95 -10.40 7.84
N GLU A 64 -3.69 -10.89 7.87
CA GLU A 64 -3.11 -11.54 9.05
C GLU A 64 -3.12 -10.62 10.28
N LEU A 65 -2.77 -9.34 10.11
CA LEU A 65 -2.80 -8.36 11.21
C LEU A 65 -4.23 -8.07 11.69
N LEU A 66 -5.15 -7.88 10.75
CA LEU A 66 -6.56 -7.60 11.06
C LEU A 66 -7.26 -8.81 11.72
N ASP A 67 -6.96 -10.02 11.26
CA ASP A 67 -7.49 -11.27 11.81
C ASP A 67 -6.95 -11.55 13.22
N ALA A 68 -5.73 -11.06 13.52
CA ALA A 68 -5.18 -11.00 14.88
C ALA A 68 -5.78 -9.87 15.75
N GLY A 69 -6.78 -9.14 15.25
CA GLY A 69 -7.46 -8.07 15.98
C GLY A 69 -6.69 -6.76 16.05
N LYS A 70 -5.61 -6.59 15.26
CA LYS A 70 -4.86 -5.33 15.24
C LYS A 70 -5.59 -4.27 14.40
N GLU A 71 -5.48 -3.02 14.83
CA GLU A 71 -5.81 -1.88 13.99
C GLU A 71 -4.66 -1.61 13.02
N VAL A 72 -4.98 -1.35 11.74
CA VAL A 72 -3.98 -1.15 10.68
C VAL A 72 -4.22 0.18 9.97
N VAL A 73 -3.12 0.92 9.75
CA VAL A 73 -3.06 2.05 8.82
C VAL A 73 -2.09 1.68 7.70
N LEU A 74 -2.51 1.84 6.45
CA LEU A 74 -1.60 1.69 5.30
C LEU A 74 -0.84 2.99 5.06
N LEU A 75 0.46 2.91 4.83
CA LEU A 75 1.27 3.99 4.29
C LEU A 75 1.81 3.53 2.94
N ALA A 76 1.37 4.18 1.88
CA ALA A 76 1.82 3.88 0.53
C ALA A 76 2.86 4.90 0.08
N HIS A 77 3.99 4.43 -0.46
CA HIS A 77 5.04 5.28 -1.00
C HIS A 77 5.18 5.12 -2.52
N SER A 78 5.27 6.24 -3.24
CA SER A 78 5.49 6.24 -4.70
C SER A 78 4.49 5.32 -5.43
N TYR A 79 4.98 4.45 -6.31
CA TYR A 79 4.21 3.42 -7.00
C TYR A 79 3.32 2.60 -6.08
N GLY A 80 3.73 2.35 -4.83
CA GLY A 80 2.98 1.58 -3.84
C GLY A 80 1.57 2.11 -3.59
N GLY A 81 1.27 3.36 -3.96
CA GLY A 81 -0.09 3.92 -3.96
C GLY A 81 -1.08 3.13 -4.79
N ILE A 82 -0.66 2.61 -5.96
CA ILE A 82 -1.52 1.87 -6.90
C ILE A 82 -1.95 0.51 -6.31
N PRO A 83 -1.05 -0.42 -5.96
CA PRO A 83 -1.46 -1.70 -5.38
C PRO A 83 -2.08 -1.54 -3.99
N ALA A 84 -1.72 -0.50 -3.21
CA ALA A 84 -2.39 -0.20 -1.95
C ALA A 84 -3.86 0.18 -2.19
N ALA A 85 -4.16 1.07 -3.14
CA ALA A 85 -5.53 1.41 -3.51
C ALA A 85 -6.31 0.18 -3.99
N GLN A 86 -5.71 -0.63 -4.87
CA GLN A 86 -6.30 -1.87 -5.36
C GLN A 86 -6.63 -2.86 -4.22
N SER A 87 -5.77 -2.95 -3.20
CA SER A 87 -5.97 -3.86 -2.05
C SER A 87 -7.21 -3.52 -1.22
N MET A 88 -7.69 -2.27 -1.26
CA MET A 88 -8.83 -1.80 -0.47
C MET A 88 -10.16 -2.45 -0.88
N GLU A 89 -10.25 -3.01 -2.08
CA GLU A 89 -11.37 -3.86 -2.53
C GLU A 89 -11.55 -5.11 -1.66
N ARG A 90 -10.51 -5.51 -0.92
CA ARG A 90 -10.55 -6.66 0.00
C ARG A 90 -10.29 -6.28 1.46
N LEU A 91 -9.62 -5.15 1.71
CA LEU A 91 -9.17 -4.77 3.06
C LEU A 91 -9.97 -3.67 3.73
N SER A 92 -10.73 -2.87 2.99
CA SER A 92 -11.51 -1.78 3.61
C SER A 92 -12.48 -2.33 4.65
N VAL A 93 -12.78 -1.51 5.66
CA VAL A 93 -13.79 -1.85 6.69
C VAL A 93 -15.10 -2.29 6.03
N LYS A 94 -15.54 -1.57 4.99
CA LYS A 94 -16.74 -1.92 4.22
C LYS A 94 -16.65 -3.32 3.62
N GLN A 95 -15.57 -3.63 2.90
CA GLN A 95 -15.43 -4.90 2.19
C GLN A 95 -15.29 -6.08 3.16
N ARG A 96 -14.53 -5.91 4.24
CA ARG A 96 -14.40 -6.94 5.27
C ARG A 96 -15.71 -7.17 6.02
N THR A 97 -16.44 -6.12 6.34
CA THR A 97 -17.77 -6.23 6.98
C THR A 97 -18.74 -6.99 6.08
N ALA A 98 -18.78 -6.68 4.77
CA ALA A 98 -19.59 -7.40 3.80
C ALA A 98 -19.21 -8.90 3.69
N ALA A 99 -17.94 -9.23 3.90
CA ALA A 99 -17.44 -10.61 3.96
C ALA A 99 -17.61 -11.28 5.34
N GLY A 100 -18.33 -10.67 6.29
CA GLY A 100 -18.53 -11.22 7.64
C GLY A 100 -17.27 -11.20 8.52
N LYS A 101 -16.23 -10.47 8.14
CA LYS A 101 -14.97 -10.33 8.88
C LYS A 101 -14.97 -9.07 9.73
N ARG A 102 -14.33 -9.13 10.90
CA ARG A 102 -14.11 -7.97 11.78
C ARG A 102 -12.92 -7.14 11.29
N GLY A 103 -12.88 -5.88 11.73
CA GLY A 103 -11.81 -4.94 11.42
C GLY A 103 -11.83 -4.42 9.98
N GLY A 104 -10.67 -3.96 9.53
CA GLY A 104 -10.45 -3.41 8.20
C GLY A 104 -9.61 -2.15 8.23
N VAL A 105 -9.05 -1.81 7.08
CA VAL A 105 -8.26 -0.59 6.92
C VAL A 105 -9.23 0.58 6.80
N ALA A 106 -9.24 1.42 7.82
CA ALA A 106 -10.06 2.63 7.86
C ALA A 106 -9.31 3.87 7.35
N LYS A 107 -7.97 3.85 7.37
CA LYS A 107 -7.12 4.98 7.00
C LYS A 107 -5.95 4.52 6.15
N MET A 108 -5.63 5.31 5.15
CA MET A 108 -4.46 5.14 4.29
C MET A 108 -3.78 6.50 4.12
N VAL A 109 -2.45 6.49 4.14
CA VAL A 109 -1.58 7.65 3.94
C VAL A 109 -0.86 7.48 2.61
N TYR A 110 -0.95 8.49 1.74
CA TYR A 110 -0.13 8.58 0.53
C TYR A 110 1.09 9.45 0.83
N LEU A 111 2.29 8.86 0.80
CA LEU A 111 3.56 9.54 0.98
C LEU A 111 4.27 9.64 -0.36
N THR A 112 4.20 10.81 -1.00
CA THR A 112 4.76 11.04 -2.36
C THR A 112 4.35 9.90 -3.30
N ALA A 113 3.08 9.50 -3.22
CA ALA A 113 2.57 8.28 -3.83
C ALA A 113 1.57 8.58 -4.94
N ILE A 114 1.46 7.63 -5.86
CA ILE A 114 0.58 7.74 -7.02
C ILE A 114 -0.85 7.38 -6.61
N ALA A 115 -1.76 8.34 -6.78
CA ALA A 115 -3.19 8.16 -6.58
C ALA A 115 -3.90 8.35 -7.93
N LEU A 116 -4.50 7.28 -8.44
CA LEU A 116 -5.12 7.25 -9.76
C LEU A 116 -6.64 7.08 -9.65
N PRO A 117 -7.42 7.60 -10.62
CA PRO A 117 -8.79 7.17 -10.80
C PRO A 117 -8.84 5.67 -11.16
N LEU A 118 -10.00 5.04 -10.94
CA LEU A 118 -10.23 3.66 -11.37
C LEU A 118 -9.98 3.52 -12.87
N GLY A 119 -9.23 2.48 -13.25
CA GLY A 119 -8.82 2.23 -14.64
C GLY A 119 -7.60 3.04 -15.11
N GLY A 120 -7.09 3.97 -14.30
CA GLY A 120 -5.87 4.72 -14.61
C GLY A 120 -4.62 3.86 -14.46
N SER A 121 -3.59 4.20 -15.22
CA SER A 121 -2.27 3.55 -15.21
C SER A 121 -1.19 4.48 -14.65
N ASN A 122 -0.06 3.89 -14.25
CA ASN A 122 1.10 4.65 -13.82
C ASN A 122 1.59 5.62 -14.92
N MET A 123 1.48 5.23 -16.19
CA MET A 123 1.86 6.07 -17.33
C MET A 123 1.01 7.33 -17.43
N ASP A 124 -0.27 7.24 -17.09
CA ASP A 124 -1.19 8.39 -17.08
C ASP A 124 -0.79 9.42 -16.00
N SER A 125 -0.09 9.00 -14.94
CA SER A 125 0.43 9.93 -13.93
C SER A 125 1.62 10.75 -14.41
N PHE A 126 2.35 10.26 -15.42
CA PHE A 126 3.51 10.95 -16.01
C PHE A 126 3.16 11.81 -17.23
N ASN A 127 1.94 11.68 -17.77
CA ASN A 127 1.51 12.48 -18.89
C ASN A 127 0.82 13.77 -18.39
N PRO A 128 1.36 14.96 -18.71
CA PRO A 128 0.80 16.24 -18.26
C PRO A 128 -0.62 16.50 -18.77
N GLU A 129 -1.05 15.91 -19.90
CA GLU A 129 -2.41 16.13 -20.42
C GLU A 129 -3.49 15.34 -19.64
N SER A 130 -3.16 14.16 -19.12
CA SER A 130 -4.03 13.36 -18.24
C SER A 130 -4.07 13.85 -16.80
N ALA A 131 -3.12 14.70 -16.39
CA ALA A 131 -3.11 15.33 -15.07
C ALA A 131 -4.15 16.46 -14.91
N SER A 132 -4.79 16.90 -16.01
CA SER A 132 -5.79 17.98 -16.03
C SER A 132 -7.02 17.71 -15.15
N HIS A 133 -7.29 16.46 -14.79
CA HIS A 133 -8.40 16.07 -13.90
C HIS A 133 -7.99 16.00 -12.42
N LEU A 134 -6.69 15.93 -12.14
CA LEU A 134 -6.12 15.74 -10.80
C LEU A 134 -5.77 17.06 -10.11
N MET A 135 -5.49 18.11 -10.88
CA MET A 135 -5.32 19.46 -10.37
C MET A 135 -6.49 20.32 -10.84
N LYS A 136 -7.49 20.50 -9.98
CA LYS A 136 -8.35 21.67 -10.12
C LYS A 136 -7.49 22.88 -9.73
N SER A 137 -7.31 23.81 -10.65
CA SER A 137 -6.89 25.16 -10.31
C SER A 137 -8.00 25.79 -9.49
N ASP A 138 -7.69 26.21 -8.27
CA ASP A 138 -8.54 27.13 -7.48
C ASP A 138 -8.72 28.47 -8.21
#